data_AF-A0A974VTG2-F1
#
_entry.id   AF-A0A974VTG2-F1
#
_cell.length_a   1.000
_cell.length_b   1.000
_cell.length_c   1.000
_cell.angle_alpha   90.00
_cell.angle_beta   90.00
_cell.angle_gamma   90.00
#
_symmetry.space_group_name_H-M   'P 1'
#
loop_
_entity.id
_entity.type
_entity.pdbx_description
1 polymer ?
#
loop_
_entity_poly.entity_id
_entity_poly.type
_entity_poly.pdbx_seq_one_letter_code
_entity_poly.pdbx_strand_id
1 'polypeptide(L)'
;MKSVVSVFVRLLLLVCLAAAPALAAEKSVRFSSQVDAGKWTGVRFSNLNRDATLHVVLEINGRVGVMLLSAEEYREYARVQTTRTALFQAQVSDKTDFSIVAPRSGDYYLVVDNRQGEAPRSFTLDAKASLDTPAIPRREESGDEKGAQAGARLTEAFARLTENLRKAFVFDDLNINLVRCNRANAYGSRDQVYLCLEYVKQVSDALADKSKLNDLVLFILMHEISHVLFTQWKYPFNDNEELVDEFATVLLLLFNKRATVETQADFFATLPPEPEVRQQLSGDVHHPLSVQRSRNLRRWLSEPGLVGKWLPFLIPHMQTPFLTMLKEKKPAWLAKDLIERELAGRQAPAGPN
;
A
#
# COMPACT_ATOMS: atom_id res chain seq x y z
N MET A 1 18.03 7.00 -24.27
CA MET A 1 16.75 7.04 -23.52
C MET A 1 16.30 8.47 -23.17
N LYS A 2 16.15 9.39 -24.15
CA LYS A 2 15.72 10.79 -23.87
C LYS A 2 14.33 11.18 -24.42
N SER A 3 13.67 10.33 -25.22
CA SER A 3 12.47 10.70 -26.00
C SER A 3 11.12 10.31 -25.38
N VAL A 4 11.09 9.65 -24.22
CA VAL A 4 9.85 9.05 -23.66
C VAL A 4 9.11 10.01 -22.71
N VAL A 5 9.78 11.01 -22.15
CA VAL A 5 9.26 11.80 -21.01
C VAL A 5 8.19 12.84 -21.41
N SER A 6 8.26 13.41 -22.63
CA SER A 6 7.46 14.58 -23.02
C SER A 6 5.96 14.31 -23.28
N VAL A 7 5.58 13.08 -23.65
CA VAL A 7 4.21 12.76 -24.12
C VAL A 7 3.18 12.65 -22.99
N PHE A 8 3.63 12.44 -21.75
CA PHE A 8 2.75 12.11 -20.61
C PHE A 8 1.89 13.28 -20.10
N VAL A 9 2.38 14.51 -20.24
CA VAL A 9 1.92 15.69 -19.49
C VAL A 9 0.47 16.11 -19.79
N ARG A 10 -0.01 15.86 -21.01
CA ARG A 10 -1.32 16.34 -21.49
C ARG A 10 -2.45 15.30 -21.40
N LEU A 11 -2.14 14.08 -20.94
CA LEU A 11 -3.02 12.91 -21.16
C LEU A 11 -3.93 12.56 -19.97
N LEU A 12 -3.65 13.12 -18.79
CA LEU A 12 -4.13 12.58 -17.51
C LEU A 12 -5.37 13.28 -16.92
N LEU A 13 -5.91 14.28 -17.62
CA LEU A 13 -6.99 15.16 -17.13
C LEU A 13 -8.40 14.80 -17.66
N LEU A 14 -8.56 13.67 -18.35
CA LEU A 14 -9.78 13.26 -19.08
C LEU A 14 -10.08 11.76 -18.86
N VAL A 15 -10.50 11.35 -17.65
CA VAL A 15 -10.74 9.92 -17.32
C VAL A 15 -12.01 9.67 -16.47
N CYS A 16 -13.18 9.70 -17.13
CA CYS A 16 -14.51 9.32 -16.60
C CYS A 16 -15.38 8.79 -17.76
N LEU A 17 -16.24 7.77 -17.64
CA LEU A 17 -16.69 6.94 -16.49
C LEU A 17 -16.72 5.43 -16.91
N ALA A 18 -17.82 4.71 -16.67
CA ALA A 18 -18.17 3.35 -17.13
C ALA A 18 -17.30 2.15 -16.65
N ALA A 19 -17.84 0.92 -16.76
CA ALA A 19 -17.47 -0.25 -15.95
C ALA A 19 -17.14 -1.54 -16.73
N ALA A 20 -16.45 -2.47 -16.07
CA ALA A 20 -16.02 -3.80 -16.56
C ALA A 20 -16.01 -4.82 -15.38
N PRO A 21 -15.75 -6.12 -15.62
CA PRO A 21 -15.70 -7.11 -14.53
C PRO A 21 -14.61 -6.76 -13.50
N ALA A 22 -14.89 -7.07 -12.24
CA ALA A 22 -14.04 -6.70 -11.13
C ALA A 22 -12.79 -7.57 -10.98
N LEU A 23 -11.66 -6.91 -10.70
CA LEU A 23 -10.50 -7.53 -10.06
C LEU A 23 -10.62 -7.24 -8.57
N ALA A 24 -10.77 -8.32 -7.79
CA ALA A 24 -10.84 -8.26 -6.34
C ALA A 24 -9.47 -7.90 -5.74
N ALA A 25 -9.34 -6.75 -5.09
CA ALA A 25 -8.18 -6.42 -4.27
C ALA A 25 -8.32 -7.06 -2.89
N GLU A 26 -7.55 -8.12 -2.62
CA GLU A 26 -7.71 -8.95 -1.42
C GLU A 26 -6.64 -8.70 -0.35
N LYS A 27 -7.06 -8.63 0.92
CA LYS A 27 -6.20 -8.66 2.12
C LYS A 27 -6.85 -9.52 3.19
N SER A 28 -6.10 -10.46 3.77
CA SER A 28 -6.55 -11.31 4.86
C SER A 28 -5.70 -11.16 6.12
N VAL A 29 -6.30 -11.42 7.29
CA VAL A 29 -5.66 -11.37 8.60
C VAL A 29 -6.27 -12.43 9.52
N ARG A 30 -5.43 -13.09 10.32
CA ARG A 30 -5.84 -13.96 11.44
C ARG A 30 -5.40 -13.34 12.75
N PHE A 31 -6.30 -13.29 13.73
CA PHE A 31 -6.09 -12.67 15.02
C PHE A 31 -6.75 -13.50 16.12
N SER A 32 -6.10 -13.66 17.28
CA SER A 32 -6.67 -14.34 18.44
C SER A 32 -6.55 -13.46 19.68
N SER A 33 -7.59 -13.43 20.52
CA SER A 33 -7.64 -12.60 21.72
C SER A 33 -8.67 -13.11 22.74
N GLN A 34 -8.93 -12.30 23.76
CA GLN A 34 -9.83 -12.61 24.87
C GLN A 34 -10.62 -11.36 25.26
N VAL A 35 -11.85 -11.57 25.74
CA VAL A 35 -12.69 -10.55 26.37
C VAL A 35 -13.10 -11.04 27.76
N ASP A 36 -12.88 -10.21 28.79
CA ASP A 36 -13.21 -10.59 30.17
C ASP A 36 -14.71 -10.69 30.40
N ALA A 37 -15.10 -11.35 31.50
CA ALA A 37 -16.45 -11.26 32.05
C ALA A 37 -16.85 -9.80 32.31
N GLY A 38 -18.09 -9.42 32.00
CA GLY A 38 -18.58 -8.06 32.21
C GLY A 38 -17.98 -6.98 31.29
N LYS A 39 -17.16 -7.34 30.29
CA LYS A 39 -16.51 -6.40 29.37
C LYS A 39 -16.87 -6.65 27.90
N TRP A 40 -16.45 -5.72 27.04
CA TRP A 40 -16.43 -5.87 25.59
C TRP A 40 -15.03 -5.52 25.07
N THR A 41 -14.69 -5.98 23.86
CA THR A 41 -13.47 -5.59 23.14
C THR A 41 -13.79 -5.29 21.67
N GLY A 42 -12.95 -4.48 21.00
CA GLY A 42 -13.15 -4.07 19.61
C GLY A 42 -11.92 -4.35 18.76
N VAL A 43 -12.10 -5.03 17.62
CA VAL A 43 -11.07 -5.21 16.60
C VAL A 43 -11.31 -4.21 15.47
N ARG A 44 -10.35 -3.33 15.19
CA ARG A 44 -10.41 -2.32 14.12
C ARG A 44 -9.96 -2.92 12.79
N PHE A 45 -10.82 -2.87 11.78
CA PHE A 45 -10.47 -3.01 10.37
C PHE A 45 -10.25 -1.63 9.78
N SER A 46 -8.99 -1.21 9.70
CA SER A 46 -8.65 0.13 9.23
C SER A 46 -8.77 0.26 7.72
N ASN A 47 -9.17 1.44 7.24
CA ASN A 47 -9.09 1.84 5.83
C ASN A 47 -9.80 0.90 4.83
N LEU A 48 -10.91 0.27 5.20
CA LEU A 48 -11.80 -0.38 4.24
C LEU A 48 -12.31 0.63 3.20
N ASN A 49 -12.28 0.23 1.93
CA ASN A 49 -12.84 1.02 0.85
C ASN A 49 -14.36 0.83 0.79
N ARG A 50 -15.09 1.87 0.37
CA ARG A 50 -16.50 1.75 -0.02
C ARG A 50 -16.64 0.61 -1.03
N ASP A 51 -17.72 -0.15 -0.90
CA ASP A 51 -18.09 -1.28 -1.75
C ASP A 51 -17.10 -2.47 -1.62
N ALA A 52 -16.15 -2.45 -0.67
CA ALA A 52 -15.35 -3.61 -0.33
C ALA A 52 -16.17 -4.62 0.47
N THR A 53 -16.12 -5.89 0.05
CA THR A 53 -16.67 -7.01 0.81
C THR A 53 -15.70 -7.37 1.93
N LEU A 54 -16.14 -7.25 3.18
CA LEU A 54 -15.43 -7.79 4.34
C LEU A 54 -16.12 -9.09 4.75
N HIS A 55 -15.44 -10.20 4.51
CA HIS A 55 -15.77 -11.53 5.02
C HIS A 55 -15.11 -11.74 6.38
N VAL A 56 -15.87 -12.27 7.35
CA VAL A 56 -15.45 -12.48 8.74
C VAL A 56 -15.87 -13.87 9.20
N VAL A 57 -14.89 -14.65 9.66
CA VAL A 57 -15.10 -15.89 10.39
C VAL A 57 -14.61 -15.67 11.83
N LEU A 58 -15.50 -15.88 12.79
CA LEU A 58 -15.21 -15.71 14.22
C LEU A 58 -15.56 -17.00 14.97
N GLU A 59 -14.58 -17.54 15.68
CA GLU A 59 -14.68 -18.72 16.55
C GLU A 59 -14.47 -18.27 18.01
N ILE A 60 -15.34 -18.67 18.94
CA ILE A 60 -15.37 -18.18 20.34
C ILE A 60 -15.88 -19.24 21.32
N ASN A 61 -15.23 -19.36 22.49
CA ASN A 61 -15.55 -20.39 23.49
C ASN A 61 -16.70 -20.01 24.45
N GLY A 62 -17.85 -19.65 23.90
CA GLY A 62 -19.09 -19.43 24.64
C GLY A 62 -19.89 -18.20 24.19
N ARG A 63 -21.05 -18.00 24.82
CA ARG A 63 -22.06 -17.03 24.37
C ARG A 63 -21.63 -15.57 24.60
N VAL A 64 -21.62 -14.78 23.52
CA VAL A 64 -21.40 -13.33 23.51
C VAL A 64 -22.33 -12.63 22.50
N GLY A 65 -22.42 -11.30 22.60
CA GLY A 65 -22.86 -10.45 21.50
C GLY A 65 -21.73 -10.17 20.52
N VAL A 66 -22.03 -10.13 19.22
CA VAL A 66 -21.09 -9.74 18.16
C VAL A 66 -21.74 -8.66 17.32
N MET A 67 -21.04 -7.57 17.07
CA MET A 67 -21.52 -6.46 16.23
C MET A 67 -20.41 -5.99 15.29
N LEU A 68 -20.77 -5.60 14.06
CA LEU A 68 -19.88 -4.82 13.19
C LEU A 68 -20.40 -3.40 13.04
N LEU A 69 -19.57 -2.43 13.43
CA LEU A 69 -19.92 -1.01 13.49
C LEU A 69 -19.00 -0.20 12.58
N SER A 70 -19.48 0.90 12.01
CA SER A 70 -18.60 1.95 11.49
C SER A 70 -17.90 2.70 12.63
N ALA A 71 -16.85 3.47 12.31
CA ALA A 71 -16.15 4.31 13.28
C ALA A 71 -17.05 5.32 14.02
N GLU A 72 -18.15 5.77 13.42
CA GLU A 72 -19.11 6.67 14.07
C GLU A 72 -19.95 5.94 15.12
N GLU A 73 -20.53 4.81 14.73
CA GLU A 73 -21.37 3.95 15.57
C GLU A 73 -20.57 3.31 16.71
N TYR A 74 -19.29 3.00 16.47
CA TYR A 74 -18.38 2.51 17.51
C TYR A 74 -18.13 3.57 18.60
N ARG A 75 -17.97 4.85 18.22
CA ARG A 75 -17.85 5.96 19.19
C ARG A 75 -19.13 6.20 19.97
N GLU A 76 -20.29 6.00 19.35
CA GLU A 76 -21.59 6.04 20.05
C GLU A 76 -21.72 4.85 21.02
N TYR A 77 -21.52 3.62 20.54
CA TYR A 77 -21.58 2.39 21.34
C TYR A 77 -20.64 2.45 22.55
N ALA A 78 -19.42 2.98 22.41
CA ALA A 78 -18.49 3.15 23.53
C ALA A 78 -19.03 4.09 24.64
N ARG A 79 -19.98 4.98 24.32
CA ARG A 79 -20.62 5.92 25.26
C ARG A 79 -21.95 5.38 25.83
N VAL A 80 -22.88 4.99 24.95
CA VAL A 80 -24.25 4.61 25.32
C VAL A 80 -24.47 3.09 25.36
N GLN A 81 -23.45 2.30 25.05
CA GLN A 81 -23.41 0.86 25.27
C GLN A 81 -24.51 0.03 24.55
N THR A 82 -25.10 0.66 23.53
CA THR A 82 -26.14 0.15 22.63
C THR A 82 -25.94 0.77 21.25
N THR A 83 -26.55 0.18 20.22
CA THR A 83 -26.66 0.75 18.86
C THR A 83 -27.88 0.14 18.17
N ARG A 84 -28.41 0.82 17.15
CA ARG A 84 -29.55 0.36 16.33
C ARG A 84 -29.22 0.18 14.86
N THR A 85 -28.01 0.54 14.43
CA THR A 85 -27.62 0.66 13.01
C THR A 85 -26.44 -0.23 12.64
N ALA A 86 -26.01 -1.11 13.56
CA ALA A 86 -24.95 -2.08 13.33
C ALA A 86 -25.14 -2.83 12.00
N LEU A 87 -24.08 -2.88 11.20
CA LEU A 87 -24.05 -3.48 9.86
C LEU A 87 -24.17 -5.00 9.92
N PHE A 88 -23.77 -5.57 11.05
CA PHE A 88 -24.04 -6.93 11.46
C PHE A 88 -24.26 -6.94 12.97
N GLN A 89 -25.21 -7.74 13.46
CA GLN A 89 -25.42 -7.99 14.89
C GLN A 89 -25.94 -9.41 15.11
N ALA A 90 -25.27 -10.15 15.99
CA ALA A 90 -25.65 -11.53 16.34
C ALA A 90 -25.36 -11.86 17.82
N GLN A 91 -25.93 -12.97 18.27
CA GLN A 91 -25.52 -13.67 19.48
C GLN A 91 -24.81 -14.95 19.03
N VAL A 92 -23.54 -15.11 19.41
CA VAL A 92 -22.66 -16.18 18.93
C VAL A 92 -22.18 -16.98 20.13
N SER A 93 -22.10 -18.31 20.03
CA SER A 93 -21.70 -19.20 21.14
C SER A 93 -20.60 -20.21 20.83
N ASP A 94 -20.27 -20.37 19.55
CA ASP A 94 -19.23 -21.26 19.04
C ASP A 94 -18.59 -20.61 17.80
N LYS A 95 -19.29 -20.61 16.66
CA LYS A 95 -18.81 -20.02 15.41
C LYS A 95 -19.84 -19.10 14.74
N THR A 96 -19.37 -18.05 14.08
CA THR A 96 -20.15 -17.29 13.08
C THR A 96 -19.30 -17.00 11.85
N ASP A 97 -19.97 -16.93 10.70
CA ASP A 97 -19.42 -16.60 9.40
C ASP A 97 -20.38 -15.60 8.75
N PHE A 98 -19.88 -14.45 8.31
CA PHE A 98 -20.68 -13.45 7.61
C PHE A 98 -19.84 -12.59 6.65
N SER A 99 -20.51 -12.05 5.64
CA SER A 99 -19.96 -11.03 4.74
C SER A 99 -20.80 -9.77 4.78
N ILE A 100 -20.15 -8.61 4.76
CA ILE A 100 -20.78 -7.30 4.57
C ILE A 100 -20.10 -6.56 3.43
N VAL A 101 -20.85 -5.72 2.73
CA VAL A 101 -20.29 -4.73 1.80
C VAL A 101 -20.17 -3.41 2.54
N ALA A 102 -18.97 -2.85 2.62
CA ALA A 102 -18.69 -1.61 3.34
C ALA A 102 -19.45 -0.42 2.69
N PRO A 103 -20.48 0.17 3.33
CA PRO A 103 -21.34 1.17 2.68
C PRO A 103 -20.63 2.51 2.43
N ARG A 104 -19.47 2.74 3.06
CA ARG A 104 -18.63 3.94 2.94
C ARG A 104 -17.15 3.55 3.10
N SER A 105 -16.23 4.38 2.61
CA SER A 105 -14.80 4.20 2.93
C SER A 105 -14.53 4.67 4.35
N GLY A 106 -13.70 3.96 5.11
CA GLY A 106 -13.34 4.30 6.48
C GLY A 106 -13.00 3.06 7.32
N ASP A 107 -13.05 3.21 8.63
CA ASP A 107 -12.78 2.11 9.56
C ASP A 107 -14.05 1.47 10.08
N TYR A 108 -13.94 0.17 10.34
CA TYR A 108 -15.00 -0.66 10.89
C TYR A 108 -14.48 -1.40 12.12
N TYR A 109 -15.36 -1.69 13.06
CA TYR A 109 -15.02 -2.26 14.37
C TYR A 109 -15.88 -3.50 14.62
N LEU A 110 -15.23 -4.67 14.71
CA LEU A 110 -15.87 -5.88 15.22
C LEU A 110 -15.86 -5.82 16.74
N VAL A 111 -17.02 -5.60 17.33
CA VAL A 111 -17.21 -5.60 18.79
C VAL A 111 -17.60 -7.01 19.23
N VAL A 112 -16.84 -7.56 20.18
CA VAL A 112 -17.14 -8.80 20.90
C VAL A 112 -17.56 -8.41 22.32
N ASP A 113 -18.84 -8.62 22.64
CA ASP A 113 -19.52 -8.11 23.84
C ASP A 113 -19.88 -9.25 24.80
N ASN A 114 -19.09 -9.37 25.88
CA ASN A 114 -19.25 -10.37 26.93
C ASN A 114 -19.78 -9.75 28.24
N ARG A 115 -20.48 -8.59 28.17
CA ARG A 115 -21.02 -7.92 29.37
C ARG A 115 -22.04 -8.74 30.15
N GLN A 116 -22.73 -9.66 29.48
CA GLN A 116 -23.68 -10.59 30.10
C GLN A 116 -23.04 -11.94 30.47
N GLY A 117 -21.72 -12.10 30.28
CA GLY A 117 -20.99 -13.32 30.57
C GLY A 117 -20.32 -13.30 31.95
N GLU A 118 -20.47 -14.40 32.69
CA GLU A 118 -19.88 -14.61 34.02
C GLU A 118 -18.40 -15.02 33.98
N ALA A 119 -17.91 -15.44 32.82
CA ALA A 119 -16.54 -15.89 32.60
C ALA A 119 -15.92 -15.23 31.36
N PRO A 120 -14.60 -14.99 31.33
CA PRO A 120 -13.88 -14.55 30.13
C PRO A 120 -14.07 -15.49 28.93
N ARG A 121 -14.02 -14.93 27.72
CA ARG A 121 -14.16 -15.66 26.45
C ARG A 121 -12.98 -15.40 25.55
N SER A 122 -12.34 -16.46 25.07
CA SER A 122 -11.27 -16.43 24.07
C SER A 122 -11.89 -16.58 22.68
N PHE A 123 -11.37 -15.86 21.70
CA PHE A 123 -11.82 -15.93 20.31
C PHE A 123 -10.67 -15.89 19.31
N THR A 124 -10.93 -16.44 18.13
CA THR A 124 -10.11 -16.29 16.93
C THR A 124 -10.95 -15.72 15.80
N LEU A 125 -10.37 -14.78 15.08
CA LEU A 125 -10.94 -14.02 13.98
C LEU A 125 -10.07 -14.25 12.75
N ASP A 126 -10.65 -14.84 11.71
CA ASP A 126 -10.12 -14.78 10.35
C ASP A 126 -10.97 -13.75 9.59
N ALA A 127 -10.34 -12.68 9.09
CA ALA A 127 -11.01 -11.65 8.31
C ALA A 127 -10.36 -11.48 6.95
N LYS A 128 -11.17 -11.37 5.90
CA LYS A 128 -10.77 -11.19 4.51
C LYS A 128 -11.53 -10.01 3.91
N ALA A 129 -10.82 -8.94 3.59
CA ALA A 129 -11.36 -7.83 2.82
C ALA A 129 -11.04 -8.06 1.35
N SER A 130 -12.05 -8.01 0.48
CA SER A 130 -11.93 -8.03 -0.97
C SER A 130 -12.71 -6.86 -1.57
N LEU A 131 -12.00 -5.88 -2.15
CA LEU A 131 -12.65 -4.85 -2.94
C LEU A 131 -12.84 -5.36 -4.36
N ASP A 132 -14.08 -5.66 -4.75
CA ASP A 132 -14.45 -5.94 -6.15
C ASP A 132 -14.35 -4.65 -6.98
N THR A 133 -13.11 -4.22 -7.24
CA THR A 133 -12.81 -3.08 -8.08
C THR A 133 -13.10 -3.45 -9.53
N PRO A 134 -14.14 -2.88 -10.19
CA PRO A 134 -14.30 -3.04 -11.64
C PRO A 134 -12.97 -2.69 -12.29
N ALA A 135 -12.36 -3.65 -13.00
CA ALA A 135 -11.20 -3.35 -13.82
C ALA A 135 -11.58 -2.20 -14.75
N ILE A 136 -10.67 -1.26 -15.01
CA ILE A 136 -10.98 -0.17 -15.94
C ILE A 136 -11.40 -0.81 -17.28
N PRO A 137 -12.62 -0.55 -17.81
CA PRO A 137 -13.08 -1.24 -18.99
C PRO A 137 -12.18 -0.98 -20.17
N ARG A 138 -11.53 -2.06 -20.60
CA ARG A 138 -11.27 -2.23 -22.03
C ARG A 138 -12.63 -2.41 -22.70
N ARG A 139 -13.09 -1.38 -23.43
CA ARG A 139 -12.83 -1.29 -24.88
C ARG A 139 -13.89 -0.49 -25.64
N GLU A 140 -15.17 -0.60 -25.27
CA GLU A 140 -16.27 -0.36 -26.24
C GLU A 140 -17.39 0.61 -25.83
N GLU A 141 -17.67 0.86 -24.55
CA GLU A 141 -18.93 1.55 -24.17
C GLU A 141 -18.85 3.07 -23.88
N SER A 142 -17.67 3.63 -23.55
CA SER A 142 -17.59 5.01 -23.04
C SER A 142 -17.47 6.11 -24.11
N GLY A 143 -17.19 5.78 -25.36
CA GLY A 143 -16.94 6.74 -26.45
C GLY A 143 -15.68 7.62 -26.29
N ASP A 144 -15.01 7.58 -25.15
CA ASP A 144 -13.80 8.37 -24.86
C ASP A 144 -12.52 7.57 -25.18
N GLU A 145 -12.15 7.57 -26.46
CA GLU A 145 -10.90 6.97 -26.94
C GLU A 145 -9.65 7.53 -26.25
N LYS A 146 -9.68 8.79 -25.78
CA LYS A 146 -8.52 9.47 -25.18
C LYS A 146 -8.28 8.96 -23.76
N GLY A 147 -9.34 8.88 -22.95
CA GLY A 147 -9.28 8.26 -21.62
C GLY A 147 -8.86 6.79 -21.68
N ALA A 148 -9.37 6.03 -22.65
CA ALA A 148 -8.99 4.63 -22.87
C ALA A 148 -7.50 4.47 -23.24
N GLN A 149 -6.99 5.30 -24.15
CA GLN A 149 -5.56 5.32 -24.49
C GLN A 149 -4.68 5.76 -23.31
N ALA A 150 -5.15 6.68 -22.47
CA ALA A 150 -4.45 7.09 -21.24
C ALA A 150 -4.26 5.92 -20.28
N GLY A 151 -5.34 5.21 -19.96
CA GLY A 151 -5.31 4.02 -19.09
C GLY A 151 -4.39 2.94 -19.64
N ALA A 152 -4.51 2.60 -20.93
CA ALA A 152 -3.67 1.58 -21.56
C ALA A 152 -2.17 1.91 -21.50
N ARG A 153 -1.79 3.18 -21.73
CA ARG A 153 -0.38 3.63 -21.62
C ARG A 153 0.13 3.59 -20.19
N LEU A 154 -0.71 3.87 -19.20
CA LEU A 154 -0.35 3.72 -17.78
C LEU A 154 -0.13 2.25 -17.41
N THR A 155 -1.04 1.34 -17.76
CA THR A 155 -0.85 -0.11 -17.57
C THR A 155 0.43 -0.61 -18.23
N GLU A 156 0.74 -0.16 -19.46
CA GLU A 156 1.97 -0.52 -20.16
C GLU A 156 3.22 0.10 -19.50
N ALA A 157 3.13 1.31 -18.94
CA ALA A 157 4.20 1.93 -18.15
C ALA A 157 4.45 1.16 -16.84
N PHE A 158 3.39 0.67 -16.19
CA PHE A 158 3.46 -0.12 -14.97
C PHE A 158 4.07 -1.50 -15.22
N ALA A 159 3.64 -2.20 -16.29
CA ALA A 159 4.26 -3.46 -16.71
C ALA A 159 5.76 -3.28 -17.00
N ARG A 160 6.15 -2.17 -17.66
CA ARG A 160 7.57 -1.82 -17.86
C ARG A 160 8.31 -1.50 -16.56
N LEU A 161 7.65 -0.91 -15.56
CA LEU A 161 8.26 -0.67 -14.24
C LEU A 161 8.56 -2.00 -13.54
N THR A 162 7.57 -2.89 -13.41
CA THR A 162 7.74 -4.25 -12.86
C THR A 162 8.84 -5.01 -13.60
N GLU A 163 8.84 -5.01 -14.93
CA GLU A 163 9.85 -5.70 -15.75
C GLU A 163 11.27 -5.14 -15.58
N ASN A 164 11.42 -3.83 -15.40
CA ASN A 164 12.72 -3.23 -15.08
C ASN A 164 13.18 -3.56 -13.65
N LEU A 165 12.26 -3.68 -12.69
CA LEU A 165 12.56 -4.16 -11.34
C LEU A 165 12.99 -5.63 -11.36
N ARG A 166 12.29 -6.50 -12.11
CA ARG A 166 12.64 -7.93 -12.26
C ARG A 166 14.02 -8.16 -12.86
N LYS A 167 14.50 -7.25 -13.70
CA LYS A 167 15.88 -7.26 -14.23
C LYS A 167 16.94 -6.88 -13.20
N ALA A 168 16.56 -6.16 -12.14
CA ALA A 168 17.46 -5.72 -11.07
C ALA A 168 17.40 -6.60 -9.83
N PHE A 169 16.22 -7.16 -9.50
CA PHE A 169 15.94 -7.84 -8.24
C PHE A 169 15.22 -9.19 -8.41
N VAL A 170 15.36 -10.03 -7.38
CA VAL A 170 14.70 -11.32 -7.17
C VAL A 170 13.60 -11.10 -6.12
N PHE A 171 12.36 -11.27 -6.54
CA PHE A 171 11.15 -11.14 -5.73
C PHE A 171 10.04 -11.98 -6.37
N ASP A 172 8.91 -12.17 -5.68
CA ASP A 172 7.78 -12.95 -6.16
C ASP A 172 7.02 -12.18 -7.27
N ASP A 173 5.74 -12.49 -7.52
CA ASP A 173 4.92 -11.65 -8.37
C ASP A 173 4.69 -10.24 -7.78
N LEU A 174 4.61 -9.25 -8.68
CA LEU A 174 4.35 -7.84 -8.36
C LEU A 174 3.51 -7.22 -9.47
N ASN A 175 2.22 -7.05 -9.20
CA ASN A 175 1.28 -6.47 -10.15
C ASN A 175 0.89 -5.06 -9.71
N ILE A 176 0.87 -4.11 -10.63
CA ILE A 176 0.50 -2.72 -10.35
C ILE A 176 -0.78 -2.40 -11.12
N ASN A 177 -1.84 -2.10 -10.38
CA ASN A 177 -3.19 -1.94 -10.88
C ASN A 177 -3.66 -0.49 -10.76
N LEU A 178 -4.24 0.05 -11.84
CA LEU A 178 -4.93 1.34 -11.82
C LEU A 178 -6.42 1.08 -11.61
N VAL A 179 -7.01 1.63 -10.55
CA VAL A 179 -8.38 1.30 -10.09
C VAL A 179 -9.20 2.55 -9.76
N ARG A 180 -10.53 2.43 -9.68
CA ARG A 180 -11.41 3.45 -9.07
C ARG A 180 -11.65 3.10 -7.61
N CYS A 181 -11.44 4.05 -6.71
CA CYS A 181 -11.54 3.81 -5.26
C CYS A 181 -12.58 4.69 -4.56
N ASN A 182 -13.23 5.62 -5.27
CA ASN A 182 -14.11 6.68 -4.72
C ASN A 182 -13.42 7.63 -3.71
N ARG A 183 -12.11 7.47 -3.47
CA ARG A 183 -11.23 8.35 -2.69
C ARG A 183 -9.82 8.29 -3.26
N ALA A 184 -9.06 9.37 -3.11
CA ALA A 184 -7.64 9.35 -3.42
C ALA A 184 -6.90 8.45 -2.43
N ASN A 185 -6.24 7.40 -2.93
CA ASN A 185 -5.33 6.55 -2.17
C ASN A 185 -4.30 5.86 -3.09
N ALA A 186 -3.25 5.31 -2.49
CA ALA A 186 -2.47 4.20 -3.01
C ALA A 186 -2.31 3.17 -1.90
N TYR A 187 -2.13 1.88 -2.22
CA TYR A 187 -1.89 0.84 -1.21
C TYR A 187 -1.29 -0.44 -1.80
N GLY A 188 -0.35 -1.04 -1.08
CA GLY A 188 0.18 -2.39 -1.34
C GLY A 188 -0.58 -3.52 -0.64
N SER A 189 -0.48 -4.73 -1.21
CA SER A 189 -0.74 -6.02 -0.54
C SER A 189 0.57 -6.83 -0.47
N ARG A 190 0.51 -8.18 -0.50
CA ARG A 190 1.70 -9.04 -0.53
C ARG A 190 2.40 -9.06 -1.90
N ASP A 191 1.65 -8.87 -2.99
CA ASP A 191 2.07 -9.08 -4.38
C ASP A 191 1.41 -8.08 -5.36
N GLN A 192 0.60 -7.17 -4.84
CA GLN A 192 -0.15 -6.19 -5.62
C GLN A 192 0.11 -4.77 -5.10
N VAL A 193 0.07 -3.80 -6.01
CA VAL A 193 0.00 -2.36 -5.73
C VAL A 193 -1.23 -1.81 -6.41
N TYR A 194 -2.05 -1.06 -5.68
CA TYR A 194 -3.25 -0.41 -6.20
C TYR A 194 -3.06 1.10 -6.16
N LEU A 195 -3.20 1.73 -7.32
CA LEU A 195 -3.18 3.18 -7.46
C LEU A 195 -4.58 3.64 -7.85
N CYS A 196 -5.20 4.48 -7.01
CA CYS A 196 -6.53 5.01 -7.28
C CYS A 196 -6.46 6.15 -8.32
N LEU A 197 -7.32 6.10 -9.33
CA LEU A 197 -7.48 7.17 -10.33
C LEU A 197 -7.75 8.52 -9.68
N GLU A 198 -8.48 8.53 -8.58
CA GLU A 198 -8.78 9.72 -7.78
C GLU A 198 -7.51 10.35 -7.19
N TYR A 199 -6.49 9.56 -6.82
CA TYR A 199 -5.24 10.08 -6.28
C TYR A 199 -4.37 10.67 -7.39
N VAL A 200 -4.29 9.97 -8.51
CA VAL A 200 -3.64 10.42 -9.74
C VAL A 200 -4.26 11.74 -10.22
N LYS A 201 -5.59 11.88 -10.12
CA LYS A 201 -6.30 13.14 -10.37
C LYS A 201 -5.97 14.21 -9.34
N GLN A 202 -6.03 13.92 -8.04
CA GLN A 202 -5.75 14.89 -6.97
C GLN A 202 -4.32 15.48 -7.10
N VAL A 203 -3.32 14.62 -7.30
CA VAL A 203 -1.92 15.02 -7.50
C VAL A 203 -1.77 15.84 -8.77
N SER A 204 -2.43 15.43 -9.86
CA SER A 204 -2.48 16.21 -11.10
C SER A 204 -3.10 17.59 -10.89
N ASP A 205 -4.26 17.69 -10.25
CA ASP A 205 -4.97 18.95 -9.99
C ASP A 205 -4.10 19.91 -9.17
N ALA A 206 -3.45 19.41 -8.11
CA ALA A 206 -2.58 20.18 -7.21
C ALA A 206 -1.27 20.68 -7.86
N LEU A 207 -0.80 20.03 -8.93
CA LEU A 207 0.42 20.45 -9.63
C LEU A 207 0.20 21.70 -10.50
N ALA A 208 0.99 22.75 -10.25
CA ALA A 208 1.12 23.88 -11.19
C ALA A 208 1.80 23.45 -12.50
N ASP A 209 2.92 22.74 -12.40
CA ASP A 209 3.61 22.13 -13.54
C ASP A 209 3.19 20.66 -13.69
N LYS A 210 2.30 20.39 -14.66
CA LYS A 210 1.85 19.02 -14.95
C LYS A 210 2.99 18.10 -15.44
N SER A 211 4.16 18.63 -15.82
CA SER A 211 5.29 17.78 -16.27
C SER A 211 5.90 16.96 -15.14
N LYS A 212 5.81 17.46 -13.90
CA LYS A 212 6.22 16.79 -12.66
C LYS A 212 5.33 15.60 -12.25
N LEU A 213 4.16 15.43 -12.89
CA LEU A 213 3.17 14.42 -12.53
C LEU A 213 3.70 12.98 -12.62
N ASN A 214 4.51 12.69 -13.64
CA ASN A 214 5.16 11.39 -13.79
C ASN A 214 6.09 11.07 -12.62
N ASP A 215 6.81 12.07 -12.13
CA ASP A 215 7.77 11.91 -11.05
C ASP A 215 7.04 11.66 -9.72
N LEU A 216 5.95 12.38 -9.45
CA LEU A 216 5.13 12.12 -8.26
C LEU A 216 4.46 10.73 -8.31
N VAL A 217 3.86 10.36 -9.44
CA VAL A 217 3.25 9.02 -9.61
C VAL A 217 4.32 7.92 -9.49
N LEU A 218 5.51 8.11 -10.06
CA LEU A 218 6.61 7.15 -9.93
C LEU A 218 7.08 7.04 -8.47
N PHE A 219 7.20 8.15 -7.73
CA PHE A 219 7.54 8.09 -6.31
C PHE A 219 6.50 7.33 -5.49
N ILE A 220 5.21 7.65 -5.66
CA ILE A 220 4.09 6.96 -4.99
C ILE A 220 4.15 5.46 -5.27
N LEU A 221 4.33 5.05 -6.53
CA LEU A 221 4.48 3.63 -6.86
C LEU A 221 5.72 3.00 -6.23
N MET A 222 6.86 3.68 -6.19
CA MET A 222 8.08 3.15 -5.55
C MET A 222 7.95 3.03 -4.03
N HIS A 223 7.13 3.87 -3.38
CA HIS A 223 6.75 3.75 -1.97
C HIS A 223 5.90 2.48 -1.73
N GLU A 224 4.82 2.28 -2.49
CA GLU A 224 4.00 1.05 -2.35
C GLU A 224 4.77 -0.23 -2.68
N ILE A 225 5.60 -0.20 -3.73
CA ILE A 225 6.49 -1.31 -4.10
C ILE A 225 7.48 -1.61 -2.96
N SER A 226 7.91 -0.60 -2.20
CA SER A 226 8.83 -0.78 -1.08
C SER A 226 8.17 -1.56 0.07
N HIS A 227 6.89 -1.32 0.40
CA HIS A 227 6.14 -2.18 1.34
C HIS A 227 6.03 -3.63 0.85
N VAL A 228 5.73 -3.83 -0.45
CA VAL A 228 5.63 -5.17 -1.06
C VAL A 228 6.96 -5.91 -0.94
N LEU A 229 8.07 -5.28 -1.37
CA LEU A 229 9.40 -5.89 -1.33
C LEU A 229 9.87 -6.18 0.10
N PHE A 230 9.66 -5.26 1.06
CA PHE A 230 9.95 -5.51 2.47
C PHE A 230 9.15 -6.70 3.02
N THR A 231 7.90 -6.86 2.63
CA THR A 231 7.06 -7.99 3.05
C THR A 231 7.54 -9.31 2.45
N GLN A 232 7.82 -9.36 1.14
CA GLN A 232 8.32 -10.56 0.45
C GLN A 232 9.71 -10.98 0.97
N TRP A 233 10.59 -10.02 1.24
CA TRP A 233 11.93 -10.26 1.80
C TRP A 233 11.95 -10.37 3.34
N LYS A 234 10.78 -10.38 4.00
CA LYS A 234 10.61 -10.56 5.46
C LYS A 234 11.39 -9.56 6.30
N TYR A 235 11.48 -8.31 5.84
CA TYR A 235 12.13 -7.24 6.57
C TYR A 235 11.30 -6.85 7.82
N PRO A 236 11.89 -6.79 9.03
CA PRO A 236 11.14 -6.73 10.29
C PRO A 236 10.41 -5.41 10.56
N PHE A 237 10.63 -4.38 9.74
CA PHE A 237 9.96 -3.08 9.83
C PHE A 237 9.28 -2.71 8.50
N ASN A 238 8.63 -3.68 7.85
CA ASN A 238 7.91 -3.51 6.58
C ASN A 238 6.77 -2.48 6.63
N ASP A 239 6.20 -2.24 7.81
CA ASP A 239 5.16 -1.24 8.07
C ASP A 239 5.74 0.12 8.56
N ASN A 240 7.06 0.34 8.53
CA ASN A 240 7.68 1.61 8.92
C ASN A 240 7.76 2.60 7.75
N GLU A 241 6.84 3.54 7.74
CA GLU A 241 6.66 4.58 6.72
C GLU A 241 7.91 5.43 6.41
N GLU A 242 8.67 5.86 7.42
CA GLU A 242 9.90 6.64 7.18
C GLU A 242 10.97 5.77 6.51
N LEU A 243 11.04 4.49 6.88
CA LEU A 243 11.98 3.55 6.29
C LEU A 243 11.59 3.15 4.86
N VAL A 244 10.29 3.03 4.58
CA VAL A 244 9.74 2.78 3.24
C VAL A 244 10.02 3.97 2.31
N ASP A 245 9.90 5.21 2.80
CA ASP A 245 10.32 6.41 2.07
C ASP A 245 11.85 6.47 1.82
N GLU A 246 12.66 6.08 2.81
CA GLU A 246 14.12 5.98 2.64
C GLU A 246 14.45 4.93 1.55
N PHE A 247 13.76 3.80 1.57
CA PHE A 247 13.98 2.71 0.64
C PHE A 247 13.52 3.04 -0.78
N ALA A 248 12.34 3.65 -0.94
CA ALA A 248 11.88 4.18 -2.22
C ALA A 248 12.88 5.21 -2.80
N THR A 249 13.46 6.06 -1.94
CA THR A 249 14.52 7.00 -2.31
C THR A 249 15.78 6.26 -2.81
N VAL A 250 16.23 5.23 -2.08
CA VAL A 250 17.39 4.41 -2.46
C VAL A 250 17.18 3.71 -3.81
N LEU A 251 16.01 3.10 -4.03
CA LEU A 251 15.68 2.45 -5.30
C LEU A 251 15.66 3.47 -6.45
N LEU A 252 15.05 4.64 -6.25
CA LEU A 252 15.06 5.72 -7.25
C LEU A 252 16.50 6.20 -7.55
N LEU A 253 17.36 6.36 -6.55
CA LEU A 253 18.77 6.72 -6.76
C LEU A 253 19.54 5.62 -7.51
N LEU A 254 19.30 4.35 -7.20
CA LEU A 254 19.89 3.20 -7.90
C LEU A 254 19.51 3.19 -9.40
N PHE A 255 18.28 3.57 -9.74
CA PHE A 255 17.81 3.72 -11.12
C PHE A 255 18.10 5.10 -11.75
N ASN A 256 18.95 5.93 -11.11
CA ASN A 256 19.31 7.28 -11.55
C ASN A 256 18.09 8.22 -11.75
N LYS A 257 17.15 8.16 -10.81
CA LYS A 257 15.90 8.94 -10.75
C LYS A 257 15.92 10.03 -9.67
N ARG A 258 17.06 10.71 -9.52
CA ARG A 258 17.24 11.77 -8.52
C ARG A 258 16.16 12.86 -8.59
N ALA A 259 15.88 13.34 -9.81
CA ALA A 259 14.86 14.37 -10.07
C ALA A 259 13.44 13.96 -9.62
N THR A 260 13.14 12.65 -9.61
CA THR A 260 11.87 12.11 -9.13
C THR A 260 11.71 12.34 -7.62
N VAL A 261 12.77 12.06 -6.85
CA VAL A 261 12.81 12.30 -5.39
C VAL A 261 12.80 13.81 -5.08
N GLU A 262 13.54 14.62 -5.85
CA GLU A 262 13.56 16.08 -5.71
C GLU A 262 12.17 16.69 -5.95
N THR A 263 11.49 16.24 -7.01
CA THR A 263 10.11 16.64 -7.33
C THR A 263 9.12 16.22 -6.24
N GLN A 264 9.24 15.03 -5.67
CA GLN A 264 8.40 14.63 -4.52
C GLN A 264 8.67 15.50 -3.29
N ALA A 265 9.94 15.79 -2.99
CA ALA A 265 10.31 16.64 -1.86
C ALA A 265 9.82 18.08 -2.02
N ASP A 266 9.79 18.62 -3.25
CA ASP A 266 9.14 19.89 -3.57
C ASP A 266 7.63 19.82 -3.31
N PHE A 267 6.94 18.81 -3.85
CA PHE A 267 5.49 18.65 -3.71
C PHE A 267 5.06 18.54 -2.25
N PHE A 268 5.71 17.68 -1.46
CA PHE A 268 5.44 17.54 -0.03
C PHE A 268 5.69 18.82 0.78
N ALA A 269 6.55 19.74 0.30
CA ALA A 269 6.73 21.05 0.95
C ALA A 269 5.59 22.05 0.65
N THR A 270 4.76 21.78 -0.35
CA THR A 270 3.60 22.64 -0.72
C THR A 270 2.28 22.22 -0.08
N LEU A 271 2.23 21.04 0.56
CA LEU A 271 1.00 20.56 1.20
C LEU A 271 0.79 21.26 2.56
N PRO A 272 -0.43 21.75 2.85
CA PRO A 272 -0.72 22.42 4.12
C PRO A 272 -0.68 21.39 5.28
N PRO A 273 -0.03 21.68 6.41
CA PRO A 273 0.11 20.73 7.50
C PRO A 273 -1.15 20.58 8.37
N GLU A 274 -2.05 21.56 8.43
CA GLU A 274 -3.18 21.55 9.36
C GLU A 274 -4.20 20.42 9.09
N PRO A 275 -4.56 20.07 7.84
CA PRO A 275 -5.35 18.88 7.56
C PRO A 275 -4.65 17.59 7.99
N GLU A 276 -3.35 17.47 7.72
CA GLU A 276 -2.55 16.26 8.03
C GLU A 276 -2.43 16.04 9.54
N VAL A 277 -2.15 17.10 10.31
CA VAL A 277 -2.10 17.05 11.78
C VAL A 277 -3.45 16.64 12.35
N ARG A 278 -4.57 17.15 11.83
CA ARG A 278 -5.91 16.69 12.26
C ARG A 278 -6.16 15.22 11.96
N GLN A 279 -5.65 14.71 10.84
CA GLN A 279 -5.81 13.31 10.43
C GLN A 279 -4.88 12.35 11.19
N GLN A 280 -3.69 12.80 11.61
CA GLN A 280 -2.85 12.07 12.55
C GLN A 280 -3.48 12.03 13.96
N LEU A 281 -4.08 13.14 14.41
CA LEU A 281 -4.77 13.19 15.70
C LEU A 281 -6.03 12.31 15.79
N SER A 282 -6.66 11.93 14.67
CA SER A 282 -7.73 10.92 14.69
C SER A 282 -7.21 9.48 14.75
N GLY A 283 -5.91 9.26 14.54
CA GLY A 283 -5.28 7.94 14.57
C GLY A 283 -5.54 7.11 13.31
N ASP A 284 -5.82 7.76 12.18
CA ASP A 284 -6.24 7.11 10.93
C ASP A 284 -5.14 7.04 9.85
N VAL A 285 -3.99 7.67 10.12
CA VAL A 285 -2.85 7.78 9.20
C VAL A 285 -1.57 7.34 9.89
N HIS A 286 -0.89 6.36 9.29
CA HIS A 286 0.43 5.92 9.71
C HIS A 286 1.57 6.77 9.11
N HIS A 287 1.34 7.39 7.94
CA HIS A 287 2.34 8.23 7.27
C HIS A 287 2.75 9.47 8.10
N PRO A 288 4.06 9.84 8.12
CA PRO A 288 4.53 11.11 8.66
C PRO A 288 3.95 12.32 7.92
N LEU A 289 3.94 13.50 8.58
CA LEU A 289 3.53 14.77 7.97
C LEU A 289 4.35 15.05 6.70
N SER A 290 3.72 15.57 5.65
CA SER A 290 4.40 15.81 4.36
C SER A 290 5.59 16.75 4.50
N VAL A 291 5.49 17.78 5.34
CA VAL A 291 6.62 18.68 5.63
C VAL A 291 7.81 17.93 6.26
N GLN A 292 7.57 16.89 7.08
CA GLN A 292 8.63 16.01 7.59
C GLN A 292 9.17 15.11 6.48
N ARG A 293 8.31 14.47 5.68
CA ARG A 293 8.72 13.65 4.53
C ARG A 293 9.61 14.44 3.57
N SER A 294 9.23 15.68 3.21
CA SER A 294 10.04 16.59 2.40
C SER A 294 11.45 16.81 2.96
N ARG A 295 11.59 17.12 4.25
CA ARG A 295 12.90 17.30 4.90
C ARG A 295 13.72 16.01 4.87
N ASN A 296 13.10 14.86 5.11
CA ASN A 296 13.75 13.57 5.07
C ASN A 296 14.28 13.23 3.68
N LEU A 297 13.45 13.38 2.63
CA LEU A 297 13.85 13.21 1.23
C LEU A 297 15.05 14.10 0.86
N ARG A 298 15.04 15.38 1.26
CA ARG A 298 16.17 16.30 1.00
C ARG A 298 17.44 15.91 1.74
N ARG A 299 17.35 15.44 2.99
CA ARG A 299 18.48 14.90 3.77
C ARG A 299 19.09 13.67 3.09
N TRP A 300 18.27 12.69 2.73
CA TRP A 300 18.74 11.47 2.06
C TRP A 300 19.35 11.77 0.69
N LEU A 301 18.79 12.74 -0.05
CA LEU A 301 19.36 13.23 -1.31
C LEU A 301 20.75 13.87 -1.16
N SER A 302 21.10 14.41 0.01
CA SER A 302 22.42 14.99 0.28
C SER A 302 23.39 14.02 0.95
N GLU A 303 22.95 12.82 1.35
CA GLU A 303 23.74 11.81 2.06
C GLU A 303 24.57 10.95 1.07
N PRO A 304 25.91 11.12 0.97
CA PRO A 304 26.70 10.47 -0.09
C PRO A 304 26.79 8.94 0.05
N GLY A 305 26.49 8.41 1.25
CA GLY A 305 26.54 7.00 1.59
C GLY A 305 25.21 6.26 1.55
N LEU A 306 24.08 6.93 1.29
CA LEU A 306 22.73 6.35 1.50
C LEU A 306 22.53 5.02 0.77
N VAL A 307 22.84 4.96 -0.54
CA VAL A 307 22.70 3.71 -1.31
C VAL A 307 23.65 2.63 -0.77
N GLY A 308 24.87 3.02 -0.37
CA GLY A 308 25.88 2.15 0.22
C GLY A 308 25.42 1.50 1.55
N LYS A 309 24.77 2.27 2.42
CA LYS A 309 24.14 1.81 3.68
C LYS A 309 23.13 0.68 3.44
N TRP A 310 22.42 0.72 2.32
CA TRP A 310 21.41 -0.28 1.95
C TRP A 310 21.93 -1.46 1.12
N LEU A 311 23.15 -1.39 0.58
CA LEU A 311 23.72 -2.49 -0.22
C LEU A 311 23.78 -3.84 0.51
N PRO A 312 24.14 -3.95 1.81
CA PRO A 312 24.14 -5.23 2.52
C PRO A 312 22.77 -5.92 2.55
N PHE A 313 21.69 -5.16 2.55
CA PHE A 313 20.32 -5.67 2.45
C PHE A 313 19.90 -5.96 1.00
N LEU A 314 20.21 -5.06 0.08
CA LEU A 314 19.79 -5.18 -1.32
C LEU A 314 20.50 -6.31 -2.08
N ILE A 315 21.81 -6.50 -1.87
CA ILE A 315 22.67 -7.37 -2.69
C ILE A 315 22.18 -8.84 -2.73
N PRO A 316 21.80 -9.49 -1.61
CA PRO A 316 21.21 -10.84 -1.63
C PRO A 316 19.96 -10.95 -2.52
N HIS A 317 19.19 -9.86 -2.64
CA HIS A 317 17.98 -9.78 -3.45
C HIS A 317 18.24 -9.23 -4.88
N MET A 318 19.46 -8.87 -5.26
CA MET A 318 19.75 -8.43 -6.63
C MET A 318 19.88 -9.61 -7.60
N GLN A 319 19.54 -9.40 -8.87
CA GLN A 319 19.77 -10.35 -9.95
C GLN A 319 21.26 -10.49 -10.28
N THR A 320 21.72 -11.70 -10.60
CA THR A 320 23.15 -11.93 -10.94
C THR A 320 23.63 -11.09 -12.13
N PRO A 321 22.89 -10.97 -13.26
CA PRO A 321 23.26 -10.04 -14.34
C PRO A 321 23.35 -8.57 -13.90
N PHE A 322 22.51 -8.14 -12.95
CA PHE A 322 22.53 -6.77 -12.43
C PHE A 322 23.76 -6.53 -11.55
N LEU A 323 24.11 -7.47 -10.68
CA LEU A 323 25.34 -7.44 -9.87
C LEU A 323 26.61 -7.37 -10.75
N THR A 324 26.68 -8.18 -11.82
CA THR A 324 27.78 -8.12 -12.79
C THR A 324 27.88 -6.74 -13.45
N MET A 325 26.75 -6.20 -13.93
CA MET A 325 26.67 -4.87 -14.54
C MET A 325 27.10 -3.75 -13.57
N LEU A 326 26.74 -3.85 -12.28
CA LEU A 326 27.21 -2.92 -11.25
C LEU A 326 28.73 -3.05 -11.00
N LYS A 327 29.26 -4.28 -10.92
CA LYS A 327 30.70 -4.56 -10.77
C LYS A 327 31.53 -3.97 -11.93
N GLU A 328 31.01 -4.02 -13.15
CA GLU A 328 31.64 -3.43 -14.34
C GLU A 328 31.61 -1.90 -14.30
N LYS A 329 30.44 -1.30 -14.04
CA LYS A 329 30.27 0.16 -14.05
C LYS A 329 30.93 0.90 -12.89
N LYS A 330 31.14 0.23 -11.75
CA LYS A 330 31.82 0.78 -10.56
C LYS A 330 31.27 2.16 -10.11
N PRO A 331 29.95 2.32 -9.89
CA PRO A 331 29.42 3.59 -9.39
C PRO A 331 30.05 3.99 -8.06
N ALA A 332 30.12 5.28 -7.75
CA ALA A 332 30.88 5.80 -6.61
C ALA A 332 30.44 5.26 -5.24
N TRP A 333 29.17 4.86 -5.11
CA TRP A 333 28.59 4.28 -3.88
C TRP A 333 28.81 2.76 -3.75
N LEU A 334 29.53 2.11 -4.68
CA LEU A 334 29.62 0.65 -4.75
C LEU A 334 30.54 0.03 -3.70
N ALA A 335 29.98 -0.79 -2.80
CA ALA A 335 30.73 -1.74 -1.99
C ALA A 335 31.16 -2.95 -2.85
N LYS A 336 32.34 -2.86 -3.46
CA LYS A 336 32.88 -3.88 -4.38
C LYS A 336 33.01 -5.24 -3.72
N ASP A 337 33.51 -5.28 -2.49
CA ASP A 337 33.75 -6.49 -1.70
C ASP A 337 32.46 -7.27 -1.43
N LEU A 338 31.34 -6.58 -1.19
CA LEU A 338 30.03 -7.22 -0.99
C LEU A 338 29.53 -7.89 -2.28
N ILE A 339 29.65 -7.21 -3.43
CA ILE A 339 29.24 -7.78 -4.72
C ILE A 339 30.15 -8.94 -5.13
N GLU A 340 31.46 -8.84 -4.90
CA GLU A 340 32.39 -9.92 -5.24
C GLU A 340 32.16 -11.15 -4.36
N ARG A 341 31.86 -10.96 -3.07
CA ARG A 341 31.47 -12.05 -2.15
C ARG A 341 30.16 -12.71 -2.56
N GLU A 342 29.14 -11.92 -2.88
CA GLU A 342 27.84 -12.43 -3.33
C GLU A 342 27.96 -13.22 -4.66
N LEU A 343 28.64 -12.66 -5.65
CA LEU A 343 28.85 -13.32 -6.95
C LEU A 343 29.65 -14.63 -6.81
N ALA A 344 30.66 -14.66 -5.94
CA ALA A 344 31.41 -15.87 -5.65
C ALA A 344 30.52 -16.92 -4.94
N GLY A 345 29.70 -16.49 -3.96
CA GLY A 345 28.76 -17.37 -3.26
C GLY A 345 27.75 -18.03 -4.19
N ARG A 346 27.26 -17.32 -5.21
CA ARG A 346 26.34 -17.85 -6.24
C ARG A 346 26.99 -18.78 -7.27
N GLN A 347 28.32 -18.75 -7.38
CA GLN A 347 29.09 -19.60 -8.30
C GLN A 347 29.66 -20.86 -7.62
N ALA A 348 29.69 -20.89 -6.28
CA ALA A 348 30.03 -22.09 -5.54
C ALA A 348 29.05 -23.21 -5.91
N PRO A 349 29.53 -24.44 -6.20
CA PRO A 349 28.63 -25.57 -6.40
C PRO A 349 27.79 -25.74 -5.13
N ALA A 350 26.49 -26.03 -5.30
CA ALA A 350 25.64 -26.39 -4.17
C ALA A 350 26.31 -27.56 -3.43
N GLY A 351 26.60 -27.36 -2.14
CA GLY A 351 27.27 -28.38 -1.33
C GLY A 351 26.44 -29.67 -1.31
N PRO A 352 27.07 -30.84 -1.05
CA PRO A 352 26.31 -32.05 -0.78
C PRO A 352 25.40 -31.81 0.43
N ASN A 353 24.09 -31.88 0.20
CA ASN A 353 23.05 -31.83 1.24
C ASN A 353 22.99 -33.13 2.04
#